data_AF-A0A350EU54-F1
#
_entry.id   AF-A0A350EU54-F1
#
_cell.length_a   1.000
_cell.length_b   1.000
_cell.length_c   1.000
_cell.angle_alpha   90.00
_cell.angle_beta   90.00
_cell.angle_gamma   90.00
#
_symmetry.space_group_name_H-M   'P 1'
#
loop_
_entity.id
_entity.type
_entity.pdbx_description
1 polymer ?
#
loop_
_entity_poly.entity_id
_entity_poly.type
_entity_poly.pdbx_seq_one_letter_code
_entity_poly.pdbx_strand_id
1 'polypeptide(L)' 'DKVLSRLKAIRGGKLNTAEFGSRMRGEGIFADQIRDLFRVSLKKVGLAKEGPELSTAHFRRPGGVQLDLL' A
#
# COMPACT_ATOMS: atom_id res chain seq x y z
N ASP A 1 -8.71 23.85 2.34
CA ASP A 1 -7.27 24.06 2.65
C ASP A 1 -6.61 23.00 3.54
N LYS A 2 -7.19 22.60 4.68
CA LYS A 2 -6.55 21.69 5.65
C LYS A 2 -6.15 20.32 5.07
N VAL A 3 -7.02 19.69 4.27
CA VAL A 3 -6.77 18.36 3.68
C VAL A 3 -5.64 18.41 2.64
N LEU A 4 -5.69 19.37 1.72
CA LEU A 4 -4.65 19.57 0.70
C LEU A 4 -3.30 19.90 1.32
N SER A 5 -3.28 20.70 2.40
CA SER A 5 -2.05 20.99 3.15
C SER A 5 -1.45 19.73 3.75
N ARG A 6 -2.26 18.85 4.37
CA ARG A 6 -1.80 17.56 4.91
C ARG A 6 -1.30 16.61 3.81
N LEU A 7 -1.99 16.56 2.67
CA LEU A 7 -1.56 15.76 1.51
C LEU A 7 -0.20 16.21 0.98
N LYS A 8 0.01 17.53 0.86
CA LYS A 8 1.31 18.08 0.46
C LYS A 8 2.39 17.75 1.49
N ALA A 9 2.08 17.88 2.79
CA ALA A 9 3.05 17.60 3.85
C ALA A 9 3.60 16.16 3.82
N ILE A 10 2.75 15.17 3.52
CA ILE A 10 3.18 13.76 3.42
C ILE A 10 3.82 13.40 2.07
N ARG A 11 3.87 14.33 1.11
CA ARG A 11 4.40 14.16 -0.26
C ARG A 11 5.49 15.18 -0.61
N GLY A 12 6.24 15.66 0.38
CA GLY A 12 7.34 16.61 0.14
C GLY A 12 6.89 17.95 -0.47
N GLY A 13 5.69 18.41 -0.15
CA GLY A 13 5.12 19.67 -0.62
C GLY A 13 4.35 19.58 -1.95
N LYS A 14 4.42 18.44 -2.65
CA LYS A 14 3.78 18.23 -3.96
C LYS A 14 2.42 17.55 -3.81
N LEU A 15 1.51 17.80 -4.75
CA LEU A 15 0.25 17.05 -4.83
C LEU A 15 0.39 15.74 -5.63
N ASN A 16 1.41 15.66 -6.49
CA ASN A 16 1.70 14.51 -7.33
C ASN A 16 3.21 14.22 -7.29
N THR A 17 3.54 12.92 -7.32
CA THR A 17 4.88 12.37 -7.35
C THR A 17 4.83 11.21 -8.35
N ALA A 18 5.64 11.28 -9.41
CA ALA A 18 5.62 10.31 -10.51
C ALA A 18 6.62 9.16 -10.28
N GLU A 19 7.55 9.37 -9.37
CA GLU A 19 8.60 8.45 -8.98
C GLU A 19 7.98 7.19 -8.36
N PHE A 20 8.29 6.05 -8.96
CA PHE A 20 7.82 4.75 -8.48
C PHE A 20 8.28 4.50 -7.03
N GLY A 21 7.41 3.91 -6.22
CA GLY A 21 7.65 3.71 -4.78
C GLY A 21 7.36 4.96 -3.93
N SER A 22 7.72 6.16 -4.38
CA SER A 22 7.47 7.40 -3.63
C SER A 22 5.98 7.70 -3.50
N ARG A 23 5.19 7.49 -4.57
CA ARG A 23 3.73 7.68 -4.52
C ARG A 23 3.02 6.80 -3.48
N MET A 24 3.59 5.63 -3.16
CA MET A 24 2.97 4.62 -2.29
C MET A 24 3.38 4.78 -0.82
N ARG A 25 4.36 5.65 -0.52
CA ARG A 25 4.91 5.81 0.83
C ARG A 25 4.89 7.29 1.21
N GLY A 26 4.08 7.61 2.22
CA GLY A 26 4.11 8.94 2.82
C GLY A 26 5.38 9.15 3.65
N GLU A 27 5.82 10.41 3.73
CA GLU A 27 6.98 10.82 4.51
C GLU A 27 6.62 11.84 5.60
N GLY A 28 7.51 11.98 6.58
CA GLY A 28 7.38 12.95 7.67
C GLY A 28 6.36 12.58 8.74
N ILE A 29 6.20 13.49 9.70
CA ILE A 29 5.53 13.22 10.99
C ILE A 29 4.08 12.75 10.86
N PHE A 30 3.32 13.25 9.87
CA PHE A 30 1.95 12.81 9.65
C PHE A 30 1.88 11.40 9.09
N ALA A 31 2.79 11.02 8.19
CA ALA A 31 2.87 9.66 7.69
C ALA A 31 3.28 8.69 8.81
N ASP A 32 4.18 9.11 9.69
CA ASP A 32 4.59 8.34 10.86
C ASP A 32 3.42 8.14 11.83
N GLN A 33 2.68 9.19 12.16
CA GLN A 33 1.48 9.10 13.01
C GLN A 33 0.42 8.15 12.42
N ILE A 34 0.15 8.24 11.12
CA ILE A 34 -0.80 7.34 10.44
C ILE A 34 -0.31 5.89 10.53
N ARG A 35 0.99 5.66 10.31
CA ARG A 35 1.59 4.32 10.40
C ARG A 35 1.48 3.73 11.81
N ASP A 36 1.75 4.53 12.84
CA ASP A 36 1.69 4.06 14.22
C ASP A 36 0.26 3.81 14.67
N LEU A 37 -0.68 4.68 14.29
CA LEU A 37 -2.12 4.47 14.51
C LEU A 37 -2.59 3.15 13.89
N PHE A 38 -2.18 2.88 12.64
CA PHE A 38 -2.53 1.63 11.96
C PHE A 38 -1.97 0.42 12.68
N ARG A 39 -0.68 0.44 13.09
CA ARG A 39 -0.04 -0.65 13.85
C ARG A 39 -0.72 -0.93 15.19
N VAL A 40 -1.07 0.11 15.94
CA VAL A 40 -1.80 -0.04 17.20
C VAL A 40 -3.19 -0.62 16.96
N SER A 41 -3.87 -0.18 15.89
CA SER A 41 -5.19 -0.70 15.53
C SER A 41 -5.15 -2.18 15.18
N LEU A 42 -4.16 -2.63 14.40
CA LEU A 42 -3.95 -4.07 14.11
C LEU A 42 -3.78 -4.90 15.38
N LYS A 43 -2.99 -4.42 16.35
CA LYS A 43 -2.81 -5.10 17.63
C LYS A 43 -4.12 -5.19 18.40
N LYS A 44 -4.90 -4.11 18.42
CA LYS A 44 -6.18 -4.04 19.13
C LYS A 44 -7.22 -5.03 18.59
N VAL A 45 -7.27 -5.23 17.27
CA VAL A 45 -8.26 -6.11 16.62
C VAL A 45 -7.74 -7.54 16.39
N GLY A 46 -6.55 -7.87 16.89
CA GLY A 46 -5.97 -9.22 16.77
C GLY A 46 -5.37 -9.55 15.39
N LEU A 47 -5.19 -8.56 14.50
CA LEU A 47 -4.64 -8.71 13.16
C LEU A 47 -3.14 -8.36 13.06
N ALA A 48 -2.45 -8.23 14.18
CA ALA A 48 -1.01 -7.95 14.20
C ALA A 48 -0.12 -9.17 13.94
N LYS A 49 -0.70 -10.37 13.83
CA LYS A 49 0.02 -11.61 13.55
C LYS A 49 0.21 -11.80 12.05
N GLU A 50 1.20 -12.59 11.68
CA GLU A 50 1.37 -13.02 10.29
C GLU A 50 0.10 -13.72 9.80
N GLY A 51 -0.23 -13.48 8.53
CA GLY A 51 -1.36 -14.14 7.88
C GLY A 51 -1.11 -15.63 7.69
N PRO A 52 -2.13 -16.40 7.28
CA PRO A 52 -1.95 -17.81 6.94
C PRO A 52 -0.96 -17.97 5.78
N GLU A 53 -0.30 -19.12 5.72
CA GLU A 53 0.52 -19.50 4.57
C GLU A 53 -0.37 -19.56 3.32
N LEU A 54 0.04 -18.84 2.27
CA LEU A 54 -0.69 -18.80 1.02
C LEU A 54 -0.35 -20.04 0.17
N SER A 55 -1.37 -20.74 -0.31
CA SER A 55 -1.19 -21.90 -1.18
C SER A 55 -1.19 -21.52 -2.65
N THR A 56 -0.21 -22.03 -3.39
CA THR A 56 -0.15 -21.95 -4.86
C THR A 56 -0.71 -23.20 -5.54
N ALA A 57 -1.24 -24.17 -4.78
CA ALA A 57 -1.68 -25.47 -5.29
C ALA A 57 -2.78 -25.39 -6.38
N HIS A 58 -3.55 -24.30 -6.40
CA HIS A 58 -4.61 -24.09 -7.40
C HIS A 58 -4.21 -23.10 -8.50
N PHE A 59 -2.98 -22.56 -8.47
CA PHE A 59 -2.53 -21.65 -9.50
C PHE A 59 -2.34 -22.40 -10.82
N ARG A 60 -3.13 -22.02 -11.83
CA ARG A 60 -2.99 -22.52 -13.20
C ARG A 60 -2.33 -21.43 -14.03
N ARG A 61 -1.06 -21.64 -14.39
CA ARG A 61 -0.39 -20.77 -15.35
C ARG A 61 -1.19 -20.80 -16.66
N PRO A 62 -1.60 -19.66 -17.22
CA PRO A 62 -2.19 -19.63 -18.55
C PRO A 62 -1.22 -20.29 -19.54
N GLY A 63 -1.67 -21.25 -20.34
CA GLY A 63 -0.83 -21.86 -21.37
C GLY A 63 -0.56 -20.87 -22.51
N GLY A 64 0.67 -20.89 -23.04
CA GLY A 64 1.04 -20.19 -24.27
C GLY A 64 1.40 -18.70 -24.15
N VAL A 65 2.10 -18.19 -25.17
CA VAL A 65 2.56 -16.80 -25.32
C VAL A 65 1.46 -15.88 -25.89
N GLN A 66 0.31 -16.44 -26.26
CA GLN A 66 -0.74 -15.74 -27.01
C GLN A 66 -2.08 -16.46 -26.85
N LEU A 67 -3.17 -15.69 -26.69
CA LEU A 67 -4.54 -16.22 -26.78
C LEU A 67 -4.86 -16.58 -28.24
N ASP A 68 -5.55 -17.69 -28.47
CA ASP A 68 -6.07 -18.00 -29.81
C ASP A 68 -7.13 -16.97 -30.19
N LEU A 69 -6.99 -16.42 -31.40
CA LEU A 69 -7.99 -15.55 -32.00
C LEU A 69 -9.14 -16.43 -32.49
N LEU A 70 -10.38 -16.08 -32.11
CA LEU A 70 -11.61 -16.63 -32.66
C LEU A 70 -11.72 -16.37 -34.16
#